data_AF-A0A564XZQ0-F1
#
_entry.id   AF-A0A564XZQ0-F1
#
_cell.length_a   1.000
_cell.length_b   1.000
_cell.length_c   1.000
_cell.angle_alpha   90.00
_cell.angle_beta   90.00
_cell.angle_gamma   90.00
#
_symmetry.space_group_name_H-M   'P 1'
#
loop_
_entity.id
_entity.type
_entity.pdbx_description
1 polymer ?
#
loop_
_entity_poly.entity_id
_entity_poly.type
_entity_poly.pdbx_seq_one_letter_code
_entity_poly.pdbx_strand_id
1 'polypeptide(L)'
;MDFESTCDTKPKSGLKPEIIEFPVILVKAQTGEIVDEFHKYVRPTENPILSNFCKKLTGISQECVDDSSDLRQVLKEFELWLKTKKKELNCTFKVDCPNAAVFVTWT
;
A
#
# COMPACT_ATOMS: atom_id res chain seq x y z
N MET A 1 2.46 2.13 -6.90
CA MET A 1 2.53 1.64 -5.52
C MET A 1 3.61 2.41 -4.80
N ASP A 2 3.22 3.25 -3.85
CA ASP A 2 4.13 4.11 -3.09
C ASP A 2 3.88 3.83 -1.61
N PHE A 3 4.83 3.22 -0.93
CA PHE A 3 4.61 2.76 0.44
C PHE A 3 5.17 3.77 1.42
N GLU A 4 4.36 4.13 2.42
CA GLU A 4 4.88 4.80 3.60
C GLU A 4 5.42 3.77 4.59
N SER A 5 6.49 4.15 5.30
CA SER A 5 7.14 3.28 6.26
C SER A 5 7.50 3.98 7.57
N THR A 6 7.68 3.20 8.63
CA THR A 6 8.24 3.70 9.89
C THR A 6 9.63 4.30 9.66
N CYS A 7 9.86 5.50 10.20
CA CYS A 7 11.13 6.22 10.04
C CYS A 7 11.46 7.10 11.25
N ASP A 8 12.72 7.53 11.38
CA ASP A 8 13.15 8.44 12.45
C ASP A 8 14.35 9.28 11.96
N THR A 9 14.54 10.48 12.53
CA THR A 9 15.68 11.39 12.29
C THR A 9 17.02 10.81 12.73
N LYS A 10 16.99 9.98 13.77
CA LYS A 10 18.16 9.27 14.29
C LYS A 10 17.77 7.81 14.41
N PRO A 11 17.81 7.03 13.31
CA PRO A 11 17.48 5.62 13.39
C PRO A 11 18.40 4.98 14.44
N LYS A 12 17.82 4.53 15.56
CA LYS A 12 18.55 3.69 16.52
C LYS A 12 19.06 2.48 15.76
N SER A 13 20.31 2.08 16.00
CA SER A 13 20.89 0.91 15.35
C SER A 13 19.96 -0.29 15.52
N GLY A 14 19.40 -0.80 14.42
CA GLY A 14 18.50 -1.96 14.42
C GLY A 14 17.01 -1.68 14.18
N LEU A 15 16.56 -0.41 14.13
CA LEU A 15 15.20 -0.11 13.68
C LEU A 15 15.06 -0.42 12.19
N LYS A 16 14.27 -1.43 11.86
CA LYS A 16 13.94 -1.80 10.48
C LYS A 16 12.66 -1.08 10.05
N PRO A 17 12.63 -0.46 8.86
CA PRO A 17 11.41 0.11 8.32
C PRO A 17 10.32 -0.95 8.15
N GLU A 18 9.10 -0.62 8.56
CA GLU A 18 7.88 -1.42 8.40
C GLU A 18 6.87 -0.60 7.61
N ILE A 19 6.13 -1.23 6.70
CA ILE A 19 5.07 -0.55 5.92
C ILE A 19 3.97 -0.10 6.87
N ILE A 20 3.54 1.16 6.75
CA ILE A 20 2.43 1.75 7.52
C ILE A 20 1.31 2.30 6.64
N GLU A 21 1.54 2.39 5.32
CA GLU A 21 0.51 2.70 4.32
C GLU A 21 0.75 1.86 3.05
N PHE A 22 -0.32 1.31 2.50
CA PHE A 22 -0.33 0.43 1.34
C PHE A 22 -1.34 0.93 0.29
N PRO A 23 -0.98 1.96 -0.50
CA PRO A 23 -1.82 2.45 -1.59
C PRO A 23 -1.43 1.80 -2.94
N VAL A 24 -2.45 1.39 -3.68
CA VAL A 24 -2.33 0.81 -5.02
C VAL A 24 -3.42 1.37 -5.90
N ILE A 25 -3.02 2.02 -7.00
CA ILE A 25 -3.93 2.47 -8.05
C ILE A 25 -3.87 1.48 -9.20
N LEU A 26 -5.03 0.99 -9.63
CA LEU A 26 -5.17 0.14 -10.80
C LEU A 26 -5.55 0.99 -12.00
N VAL A 27 -4.78 0.87 -13.08
CA VAL A 27 -5.06 1.56 -14.34
C VAL A 27 -5.18 0.59 -15.51
N LYS A 28 -6.02 0.94 -16.49
CA LYS A 28 -6.01 0.30 -17.82
C LYS A 28 -4.74 0.68 -18.54
N ALA A 29 -3.93 -0.30 -18.95
CA ALA A 29 -2.65 -0.02 -19.58
C ALA A 29 -2.78 0.72 -20.92
N GLN A 30 -3.89 0.52 -21.64
CA GLN A 30 -4.10 1.11 -22.98
C GLN A 30 -4.54 2.58 -22.91
N THR A 31 -5.34 2.95 -21.90
CA THR A 31 -5.96 4.28 -21.81
C THR A 31 -5.35 5.16 -20.71
N GLY A 32 -4.65 4.56 -19.74
CA GLY A 32 -4.22 5.24 -18.52
C GLY A 32 -5.35 5.57 -17.56
N GLU A 33 -6.57 5.12 -17.84
CA GLU A 33 -7.74 5.36 -16.99
C GLU A 33 -7.61 4.61 -15.66
N ILE A 34 -7.78 5.33 -14.55
CA ILE A 34 -7.91 4.75 -13.22
C ILE A 34 -9.22 3.98 -13.15
N VAL A 35 -9.13 2.68 -12.85
CA VAL A 35 -10.30 1.81 -12.76
C VAL A 35 -10.65 1.40 -11.35
N ASP A 36 -9.67 1.41 -10.45
CA ASP A 36 -9.92 1.17 -9.03
C ASP A 36 -8.72 1.57 -8.16
N GLU A 37 -8.95 1.62 -6.86
CA GLU A 37 -7.96 1.91 -5.83
C GLU A 37 -8.07 0.92 -4.67
N PHE A 38 -6.92 0.47 -4.19
CA PHE A 38 -6.78 -0.24 -2.91
C PHE A 38 -5.93 0.62 -1.99
N HIS A 39 -6.49 1.04 -0.87
CA HIS A 39 -5.80 1.84 0.13
C HIS A 39 -6.00 1.23 1.51
N LYS A 40 -4.91 0.98 2.22
CA LYS A 40 -4.91 0.49 3.60
C LYS A 40 -3.78 1.11 4.40
N TYR A 41 -4.08 1.52 5.62
CA TYR A 41 -3.07 1.68 6.64
C TYR A 41 -2.68 0.32 7.23
N VAL A 42 -1.44 0.23 7.72
CA VAL A 42 -0.85 -1.03 8.18
C VAL A 42 -0.30 -0.82 9.58
N ARG A 43 -0.64 -1.72 10.51
CA ARG A 43 -0.09 -1.70 11.86
C ARG A 43 1.31 -2.34 11.86
N PRO A 44 2.38 -1.59 12.22
CA PRO A 44 3.70 -2.19 12.41
C PRO A 44 3.70 -3.08 13.67
N THR A 45 4.39 -4.21 13.59
CA THR A 45 4.37 -5.24 14.65
C THR A 45 5.68 -5.32 15.42
N GLU A 46 6.81 -4.97 14.80
CA GLU A 46 8.12 -4.93 15.46
C GLU A 46 8.32 -3.60 16.19
N ASN A 47 7.91 -2.48 15.58
CA ASN A 47 8.00 -1.13 16.15
C ASN A 47 6.63 -0.41 16.07
N PRO A 48 5.68 -0.73 16.97
CA PRO A 48 4.30 -0.24 16.89
C PRO A 48 4.17 1.27 17.03
N ILE A 49 5.13 1.91 17.71
CA ILE A 49 5.06 3.33 18.06
C ILE A 49 5.78 4.18 17.02
N LEU A 50 5.01 5.01 16.30
CA LEU A 50 5.54 5.93 15.30
C LEU A 50 6.31 7.06 15.96
N SER A 51 7.50 7.35 15.42
CA SER A 51 8.27 8.53 15.83
C SER A 51 7.50 9.81 15.49
N ASN A 52 7.76 10.90 16.21
CA ASN A 52 7.16 12.20 15.88
C ASN A 52 7.60 12.70 14.50
N PHE A 53 8.80 12.30 14.05
CA PHE A 53 9.27 12.61 12.71
C PHE A 53 8.43 11.89 11.64
N CYS A 54 8.21 10.59 11.81
CA CYS A 54 7.40 9.79 10.89
C CYS A 54 5.99 10.34 10.78
N LYS A 55 5.32 10.58 11.92
CA LYS A 55 3.97 11.17 11.94
C LYS A 55 3.90 12.53 11.24
N LYS A 56 4.94 13.36 11.37
CA LYS A 56 5.01 14.68 10.71
C LYS A 56 5.29 14.56 9.21
N LEU A 57 6.11 13.60 8.81
CA LEU A 57 6.51 13.39 7.41
C LEU A 57 5.35 12.80 6.60
N THR A 58 4.69 11.77 7.12
CA THR A 58 3.63 11.03 6.41
C THR A 58 2.23 11.56 6.71
N GLY A 59 2.05 12.30 7.81
CA GLY A 59 0.74 12.74 8.27
C GLY A 59 -0.09 11.66 8.98
N ILE A 60 0.44 10.44 9.12
CA ILE A 60 -0.26 9.31 9.72
C ILE A 60 -0.22 9.42 11.24
N SER A 61 -1.37 9.31 11.91
CA SER A 61 -1.46 9.34 13.37
C SER A 61 -1.17 7.96 13.99
N GLN A 62 -0.88 7.93 15.29
CA GLN A 62 -0.70 6.67 16.01
C GLN A 62 -2.00 5.86 16.07
N GLU A 63 -3.13 6.52 16.34
CA GLU A 63 -4.47 5.90 16.34
C GLU A 63 -4.78 5.21 15.01
N CYS A 64 -4.39 5.84 13.89
CA CYS A 64 -4.59 5.28 12.55
C CYS A 64 -3.90 3.91 12.38
N VAL A 65 -2.64 3.78 12.79
CA VAL A 65 -1.93 2.49 12.71
C VAL A 65 -2.39 1.51 13.80
N ASP A 66 -2.82 1.98 14.96
CA ASP A 66 -3.30 1.13 16.04
C ASP A 66 -4.60 0.39 15.63
N ASP A 67 -5.51 1.10 14.99
CA ASP A 67 -6.79 0.59 14.47
C ASP A 67 -6.64 -0.21 13.16
N SER A 68 -5.44 -0.24 12.59
CA SER A 68 -5.17 -0.93 11.33
C SER A 68 -4.90 -2.42 11.50
N SER A 69 -5.10 -3.15 10.41
CA SER A 69 -4.67 -4.56 10.32
C SER A 69 -3.15 -4.66 10.15
N ASP A 70 -2.57 -5.78 10.58
CA ASP A 70 -1.15 -6.05 10.32
C ASP A 70 -0.89 -6.30 8.82
N LEU A 71 0.38 -6.23 8.42
CA LEU A 71 0.79 -6.39 7.02
C LEU A 71 0.33 -7.73 6.42
N ARG A 72 0.33 -8.80 7.21
CA ARG A 72 -0.07 -10.13 6.74
C ARG A 72 -1.55 -10.14 6.34
N GLN A 73 -2.40 -9.51 7.14
CA GLN A 73 -3.83 -9.40 6.85
C GLN A 73 -4.09 -8.46 5.67
N VAL A 74 -3.40 -7.32 5.60
CA VAL A 74 -3.51 -6.38 4.47
C VAL A 74 -3.11 -7.03 3.14
N LEU A 75 -2.05 -7.85 3.12
CA LEU A 75 -1.66 -8.60 1.92
C LEU A 75 -2.74 -9.61 1.46
N LYS A 76 -3.43 -10.28 2.39
CA LYS A 76 -4.55 -11.16 2.03
C LYS A 76 -5.72 -10.38 1.43
N GLU A 77 -6.02 -9.22 1.99
CA GLU A 77 -7.05 -8.32 1.46
C GLU A 77 -6.69 -7.83 0.05
N PHE A 78 -5.42 -7.47 -0.15
CA PHE A 78 -4.89 -7.07 -1.46
C PHE A 78 -4.99 -8.21 -2.49
N GLU A 79 -4.59 -9.44 -2.14
CA GLU A 79 -4.72 -10.60 -3.03
C GLU A 79 -6.18 -10.89 -3.41
N LEU A 80 -7.10 -10.75 -2.45
CA LEU A 80 -8.52 -10.91 -2.71
C LEU A 80 -9.04 -9.82 -3.65
N TRP A 81 -8.67 -8.57 -3.40
CA TRP A 81 -9.00 -7.44 -4.25
C TRP A 81 -8.51 -7.67 -5.69
N LEU A 82 -7.25 -8.11 -5.88
CA LEU A 82 -6.71 -8.43 -7.22
C LEU A 82 -7.52 -9.51 -7.94
N LYS A 83 -7.88 -10.60 -7.24
CA LYS A 83 -8.68 -11.70 -7.82
C LYS A 83 -10.07 -11.20 -8.25
N THR A 84 -10.70 -10.38 -7.42
CA THR A 84 -12.00 -9.77 -7.71
C THR A 84 -11.91 -8.86 -8.93
N LYS A 85 -10.94 -7.92 -8.96
CA LYS A 85 -10.80 -6.98 -10.08
C LYS A 85 -10.45 -7.64 -11.40
N LYS A 86 -9.61 -8.69 -11.36
CA LYS A 86 -9.31 -9.49 -12.54
C LYS A 86 -10.58 -10.08 -13.18
N LYS A 87 -11.50 -10.56 -12.35
CA LYS A 87 -12.77 -11.14 -12.80
C LYS A 87 -13.75 -10.07 -13.28
N GLU A 88 -13.92 -9.00 -12.52
CA GLU A 88 -14.85 -7.91 -12.83
C GLU A 88 -14.48 -7.17 -14.12
N LEU A 89 -13.20 -6.87 -14.30
CA LEU A 89 -12.69 -6.09 -15.43
C LEU A 89 -12.30 -6.96 -16.63
N ASN A 90 -12.37 -8.30 -16.49
CA ASN A 90 -11.85 -9.26 -17.47
C ASN A 90 -10.43 -8.88 -17.94
N CYS A 91 -9.55 -8.52 -17.01
CA CYS A 91 -8.21 -8.00 -17.29
C CYS A 91 -7.11 -9.01 -16.95
N THR A 92 -5.88 -8.70 -17.32
CA THR A 92 -4.69 -9.48 -16.95
C THR A 92 -3.57 -8.56 -16.46
N PHE A 93 -2.86 -8.98 -15.42
CA PHE A 93 -1.69 -8.27 -14.91
C PHE A 93 -0.41 -8.74 -15.64
N LYS A 94 -0.51 -8.94 -16.95
CA LYS A 94 0.60 -9.28 -17.83
C LYS A 94 0.76 -8.16 -18.85
N VAL A 95 1.95 -7.58 -18.90
CA VAL A 95 2.33 -6.66 -19.97
C VAL A 95 2.29 -7.46 -21.29
N ASP A 96 1.85 -6.82 -22.39
CA ASP A 96 1.67 -7.41 -23.73
C ASP A 96 0.35 -8.15 -24.02
N CYS A 97 -0.70 -7.90 -23.24
CA CYS A 97 -2.06 -8.39 -23.53
C CYS A 97 -3.02 -7.22 -23.86
N PRO A 98 -4.02 -7.42 -24.75
CA PRO A 98 -4.99 -6.37 -25.11
C PRO A 98 -5.80 -5.82 -23.93
N ASN A 99 -5.92 -6.59 -22.86
CA ASN A 99 -6.63 -6.27 -21.62
C ASN A 99 -5.66 -6.13 -20.42
N ALA A 100 -4.42 -5.73 -20.68
CA ALA A 100 -3.42 -5.53 -19.64
C ALA A 100 -3.83 -4.41 -18.65
N ALA A 101 -3.61 -4.65 -17.37
CA ALA A 101 -3.73 -3.66 -16.31
C ALA A 101 -2.42 -3.60 -15.51
N VAL A 102 -2.06 -2.40 -15.05
CA VAL A 102 -0.81 -2.14 -14.32
C VAL A 102 -1.09 -1.34 -13.05
N PHE A 103 -0.17 -1.42 -12.10
CA PHE A 103 -0.22 -0.63 -10.86
C PHE A 103 0.63 0.62 -11.01
N VAL A 104 0.11 1.77 -10.57
CA VAL A 104 0.83 3.05 -10.63
C VAL A 104 0.92 3.71 -9.25
N THR A 105 1.84 4.66 -9.11
CA THR A 105 1.96 5.58 -7.96
C THR A 105 1.33 6.92 -8.31
N TRP A 106 0.90 7.68 -7.31
CA TRP A 106 0.80 9.13 -7.46
C TRP A 106 2.22 9.69 -7.58
N THR A 107 2.47 10.60 -8.52
CA THR A 107 3.75 11.34 -8.65
C THR A 107 3.56 12.79 -8.27
#